data_AF-A0A7X5X0G4-F1
#
_entry.id   AF-A0A7X5X0G4-F1
#
_cell.length_a   1.000
_cell.length_b   1.000
_cell.length_c   1.000
_cell.angle_alpha   90.00
_cell.angle_beta   90.00
_cell.angle_gamma   90.00
#
_symmetry.space_group_name_H-M   'P 1'
#
loop_
_entity.id
_entity.type
_entity.pdbx_description
1 polymer ?
#
loop_
_entity_poly.entity_id
_entity_poly.type
_entity_poly.pdbx_seq_one_letter_code
_entity_poly.pdbx_strand_id
1 'polypeptide(L)'
;MRSPGRPPIRRDVERAFWIKITEGLTSEDAAVACGVSGPVGTRWFRERGGMPSIKLSPPSGRYLSFEEREDIALLNAQEVGVREIARRLARSPSTISRELRRNAATRNGQLDYRASIAQWKAELAARRPKTPKLVAHARLREYVQDRLAGQIQLSDGTTAAGPQTPQWKGRNKPRRQDRRWATSWSPEQISHRLRADFPDDDSMRISHEAIYQALYIQGRGALKRELVTCLRTGRALRVPRARSRQRAGGHVTPEVMISERPTEAEDRAVPGHWEGDRATRSCTNLSGLTDWRDS
;
A
#
# COMPACT_ATOMS: atom_id res chain seq x y z
N MET A 1 8.03 -21.71 -26.71
CA MET A 1 7.69 -20.73 -25.65
C MET A 1 6.89 -19.61 -26.29
N ARG A 2 5.62 -19.39 -25.91
CA ARG A 2 4.84 -18.23 -26.39
C ARG A 2 5.59 -16.95 -26.01
N SER A 3 5.66 -15.97 -26.92
CA SER A 3 6.21 -14.65 -26.57
C SER A 3 5.45 -14.15 -25.35
N PRO A 4 6.12 -13.86 -24.24
CA PRO A 4 5.51 -13.09 -23.17
C PRO A 4 5.05 -11.79 -23.82
N GLY A 5 3.88 -11.28 -23.45
CA GLY A 5 3.41 -9.98 -23.91
C GLY A 5 4.40 -8.87 -23.54
N ARG A 6 4.00 -7.61 -23.73
CA ARG A 6 4.84 -6.45 -23.35
C ARG A 6 5.45 -6.64 -21.96
N PRO A 7 6.78 -6.53 -21.79
CA PRO A 7 7.41 -6.68 -20.49
C PRO A 7 6.75 -5.76 -19.45
N PRO A 8 6.55 -6.22 -18.21
CA PRO A 8 6.12 -5.37 -17.12
C PRO A 8 7.14 -4.23 -16.94
N ILE A 9 6.68 -3.14 -16.33
CA ILE A 9 7.55 -1.99 -16.09
C ILE A 9 8.71 -2.40 -15.18
N ARG A 10 9.88 -1.82 -15.45
CA ARG A 10 11.13 -2.06 -14.75
C ARG A 10 10.98 -1.79 -13.25
N ARG A 11 11.65 -2.61 -12.43
CA ARG A 11 11.55 -2.51 -10.97
C ARG A 11 12.14 -1.22 -10.39
N ASP A 12 13.08 -0.60 -11.07
CA ASP A 12 13.64 0.69 -10.67
C ASP A 12 12.63 1.84 -10.81
N VAL A 13 11.87 1.87 -11.91
CA VAL A 13 10.74 2.79 -12.10
C VAL A 13 9.66 2.54 -11.06
N GLU A 14 9.30 1.27 -10.79
CA GLU A 14 8.36 0.94 -9.71
C GLU A 14 8.89 1.42 -8.35
N ARG A 15 10.19 1.29 -8.07
CA ARG A 15 10.82 1.75 -6.83
C ARG A 15 10.77 3.27 -6.71
N ALA A 16 11.17 3.99 -7.76
CA ALA A 16 11.12 5.46 -7.80
C ALA A 16 9.69 5.97 -7.54
N PHE A 17 8.70 5.35 -8.18
CA PHE A 17 7.29 5.64 -7.97
C PHE A 17 6.90 5.52 -6.49
N TRP A 18 7.25 4.40 -5.83
CA TRP A 18 6.91 4.21 -4.42
C TRP A 18 7.68 5.15 -3.48
N ILE A 19 8.92 5.52 -3.81
CA ILE A 19 9.67 6.55 -3.06
C ILE A 19 8.92 7.88 -3.12
N LYS A 20 8.51 8.34 -4.30
CA LYS A 20 7.69 9.55 -4.47
C LYS A 20 6.37 9.49 -3.70
N ILE A 21 5.73 8.32 -3.66
CA ILE A 21 4.54 8.10 -2.84
C ILE A 21 4.81 8.25 -1.33
N THR A 22 5.99 7.83 -0.86
CA THR A 22 6.38 8.01 0.55
C THR A 22 6.71 9.45 0.91
N GLU A 23 7.20 10.24 -0.05
CA GLU A 23 7.42 11.69 0.07
C GLU A 23 6.10 12.47 0.15
N GLY A 24 4.99 11.86 -0.24
CA GLY A 24 3.64 12.42 -0.12
C GLY A 24 2.98 12.78 -1.44
N LEU A 25 3.62 12.53 -2.58
CA LEU A 25 3.03 12.80 -3.89
C LEU A 25 1.76 11.97 -4.10
N THR A 26 0.85 12.50 -4.93
CA THR A 26 -0.30 11.74 -5.40
C THR A 26 0.16 10.60 -6.31
N SER A 27 -0.69 9.58 -6.52
CA SER A 27 -0.36 8.47 -7.41
C SER A 27 -0.22 8.89 -8.87
N GLU A 28 -0.79 10.03 -9.25
CA GLU A 28 -0.68 10.58 -10.59
C GLU A 28 0.64 11.34 -10.74
N ASP A 29 0.93 12.29 -9.85
CA ASP A 29 2.16 13.08 -9.89
C ASP A 29 3.40 12.21 -9.72
N ALA A 30 3.34 11.20 -8.82
CA ALA A 30 4.43 10.26 -8.64
C ALA A 30 4.71 9.46 -9.91
N ALA A 31 3.69 9.16 -10.72
CA ALA A 31 3.87 8.45 -11.99
C ALA A 31 4.53 9.35 -13.02
N VAL A 32 4.02 10.58 -13.17
CA VAL A 32 4.54 11.58 -14.10
C VAL A 32 6.00 11.88 -13.78
N ALA A 33 6.34 12.05 -12.49
CA ALA A 33 7.72 12.25 -12.03
C ALA A 33 8.67 11.08 -12.34
N CYS A 34 8.13 9.87 -12.60
CA CYS A 34 8.90 8.69 -12.97
C CYS A 34 8.82 8.37 -14.48
N GLY A 35 8.28 9.28 -15.31
CA GLY A 35 8.11 9.07 -16.75
C GLY A 35 7.01 8.06 -17.10
N VAL A 36 6.05 7.82 -16.20
CA VAL A 36 4.91 6.91 -16.39
C VAL A 36 3.64 7.73 -16.47
N SER A 37 2.66 7.31 -17.29
CA SER A 37 1.39 8.04 -17.37
C SER A 37 0.61 8.01 -16.06
N GLY A 38 -0.01 9.13 -15.70
CA GLY A 38 -0.82 9.31 -14.48
C GLY A 38 -1.85 8.19 -14.22
N PRO A 39 -2.64 7.78 -15.24
CA PRO A 39 -3.59 6.67 -15.10
C PRO A 39 -2.94 5.33 -14.78
N VAL A 40 -1.72 5.07 -15.26
CA VAL A 40 -0.96 3.85 -14.94
C VAL A 40 -0.51 3.88 -13.48
N GLY A 41 -0.01 5.03 -12.98
CA GLY A 41 0.34 5.18 -11.56
C GLY A 41 -0.84 4.98 -10.62
N THR A 42 -2.02 5.51 -10.98
CA THR A 42 -3.25 5.29 -10.21
C THR A 42 -3.64 3.81 -10.19
N ARG A 43 -3.49 3.10 -11.32
CA ARG A 43 -3.74 1.65 -11.40
C ARG A 43 -2.78 0.88 -10.51
N TRP A 44 -1.48 1.18 -10.57
CA TRP A 44 -0.46 0.56 -9.74
C TRP A 44 -0.71 0.74 -8.25
N PHE A 45 -1.03 1.98 -7.85
CA PHE A 45 -1.34 2.27 -6.46
C PHE A 45 -2.51 1.43 -5.96
N ARG A 46 -3.56 1.25 -6.79
CA ARG A 46 -4.73 0.42 -6.46
C ARG A 46 -4.42 -1.08 -6.43
N GLU A 47 -3.73 -1.61 -7.45
CA GLU A 47 -3.36 -3.03 -7.54
C GLU A 47 -2.51 -3.48 -6.34
N ARG A 48 -1.65 -2.59 -5.83
CA ARG A 48 -0.81 -2.83 -4.66
C ARG A 48 -1.44 -2.39 -3.33
N GLY A 49 -2.71 -1.99 -3.32
CA GLY A 49 -3.42 -1.64 -2.09
C GLY A 49 -2.91 -0.38 -1.38
N GLY A 50 -2.22 0.49 -2.11
CA GLY A 50 -1.57 1.69 -1.56
C GLY A 50 -0.26 1.43 -0.81
N MET A 51 0.40 0.29 -1.07
CA MET A 51 1.65 -0.10 -0.39
C MET A 51 2.73 -0.57 -1.36
N PRO A 52 4.02 -0.33 -1.07
CA PRO A 52 5.10 -0.93 -1.84
C PRO A 52 5.14 -2.45 -1.64
N SER A 53 5.15 -3.20 -2.74
CA SER A 53 5.34 -4.66 -2.72
C SER A 53 6.81 -5.08 -2.88
N ILE A 54 7.68 -4.12 -3.13
CA ILE A 54 9.12 -4.29 -3.35
C ILE A 54 9.91 -3.54 -2.27
N LYS A 55 11.15 -3.96 -2.03
CA LYS A 55 12.07 -3.20 -1.17
C LYS A 55 12.45 -1.89 -1.86
N LEU A 56 12.31 -0.79 -1.12
CA LEU A 56 12.60 0.56 -1.62
C LEU A 56 14.09 0.91 -1.59
N SER A 57 14.91 0.16 -0.86
CA SER A 57 16.36 0.31 -0.90
C SER A 57 16.88 0.00 -2.31
N PRO A 58 17.92 0.71 -2.77
CA PRO A 58 18.57 0.41 -4.04
C PRO A 58 19.12 -1.03 -4.03
N PRO A 59 19.17 -1.70 -5.19
CA PRO A 59 19.80 -3.01 -5.28
C PRO A 59 21.29 -2.87 -4.97
N SER A 60 21.89 -3.89 -4.35
CA SER A 60 23.33 -3.85 -4.14
C SER A 60 24.06 -3.93 -5.49
N GLY A 61 25.24 -3.32 -5.57
CA GLY A 61 26.10 -3.35 -6.77
C GLY A 61 26.62 -4.74 -7.16
N ARG A 62 26.14 -5.82 -6.51
CA ARG A 62 26.47 -7.21 -6.83
C ARG A 62 25.90 -7.66 -8.18
N TYR A 63 24.75 -7.12 -8.58
CA TYR A 63 24.09 -7.47 -9.83
C TYR A 63 24.27 -6.36 -10.86
N LEU A 64 24.26 -6.72 -12.15
CA LEU A 64 24.30 -5.74 -13.22
C LEU A 64 23.08 -4.80 -13.11
N SER A 65 23.30 -3.50 -13.27
CA SER A 65 22.27 -2.48 -13.39
C SER A 65 21.61 -2.55 -14.77
N PHE A 66 20.57 -1.74 -14.98
CA PHE A 66 19.99 -1.62 -16.31
C PHE A 66 20.91 -0.88 -17.28
N GLU A 67 21.54 0.20 -16.82
CA GLU A 67 22.53 0.98 -17.57
C GLU A 67 23.70 0.11 -18.03
N GLU A 68 24.26 -0.71 -17.14
CA GLU A 68 25.31 -1.68 -17.49
C GLU A 68 24.82 -2.68 -18.55
N ARG A 69 23.53 -3.05 -18.55
CA ARG A 69 22.96 -3.92 -19.60
C ARG A 69 22.79 -3.21 -20.93
N GLU A 70 22.52 -1.91 -20.93
CA GLU A 70 22.49 -1.07 -22.14
C GLU A 70 23.89 -0.95 -22.74
N ASP A 71 24.89 -0.68 -21.90
CA ASP A 71 26.30 -0.65 -22.34
C ASP A 71 26.75 -1.99 -22.91
N ILE A 72 26.41 -3.11 -22.25
CA ILE A 72 26.67 -4.46 -22.78
C ILE A 72 26.00 -4.63 -24.14
N ALA A 73 24.76 -4.14 -24.33
CA ALA A 73 24.06 -4.28 -25.60
C ALA A 73 24.73 -3.49 -26.73
N LEU A 74 25.13 -2.24 -26.45
CA LEU A 74 25.85 -1.39 -27.41
C LEU A 74 27.21 -1.99 -27.78
N LEU A 75 27.99 -2.39 -26.79
CA LEU A 75 29.33 -2.96 -27.02
C LEU A 75 29.25 -4.33 -27.70
N ASN A 76 28.25 -5.15 -27.38
CA ASN A 76 28.04 -6.43 -28.06
C ASN A 76 27.61 -6.23 -29.53
N ALA A 77 26.82 -5.20 -29.83
CA ALA A 77 26.47 -4.83 -31.21
C ALA A 77 27.67 -4.30 -32.01
N GLN A 78 28.66 -3.72 -31.33
CA GLN A 78 29.97 -3.34 -31.89
C GLN A 78 30.96 -4.52 -31.96
N GLU A 79 30.51 -5.74 -31.68
CA GLU A 79 31.33 -6.96 -31.67
C GLU A 79 32.54 -6.92 -30.72
N VAL A 80 32.46 -6.08 -29.68
CA VAL A 80 33.51 -5.97 -28.67
C VAL A 80 33.57 -7.26 -27.86
N GLY A 81 34.78 -7.83 -27.73
CA GLY A 81 34.98 -9.08 -26.99
C GLY A 81 34.60 -9.00 -25.51
N VAL A 82 34.10 -10.10 -24.94
CA VAL A 82 33.61 -10.19 -23.55
C VAL A 82 34.59 -9.64 -22.49
N ARG A 83 35.89 -9.89 -22.66
CA ARG A 83 36.94 -9.42 -21.73
C ARG A 83 37.11 -7.89 -21.78
N GLU A 84 36.96 -7.31 -22.95
CA GLU A 84 37.02 -5.86 -23.17
C GLU A 84 35.80 -5.17 -22.54
N ILE A 85 34.60 -5.69 -22.81
CA ILE A 85 33.35 -5.21 -22.17
C ILE A 85 33.49 -5.23 -20.65
N ALA A 86 34.01 -6.33 -20.11
CA ALA A 86 34.19 -6.49 -18.67
C ALA A 86 35.15 -5.44 -18.09
N ARG A 87 36.24 -5.11 -18.79
CA ARG A 87 37.19 -4.08 -18.37
C ARG A 87 36.56 -2.69 -18.37
N ARG A 88 35.81 -2.34 -19.44
CA ARG A 88 35.12 -1.04 -19.56
C ARG A 88 34.09 -0.82 -18.45
N LEU A 89 33.37 -1.87 -18.06
CA LEU A 89 32.36 -1.82 -17.00
C LEU A 89 32.91 -2.11 -15.60
N ALA A 90 34.22 -2.32 -15.45
CA ALA A 90 34.85 -2.75 -14.20
C ALA A 90 34.17 -4.00 -13.57
N ARG A 91 33.78 -4.96 -14.41
CA ARG A 91 33.13 -6.22 -14.01
C ARG A 91 34.00 -7.44 -14.33
N SER A 92 33.66 -8.59 -13.72
CA SER A 92 34.33 -9.84 -14.08
C SER A 92 33.90 -10.30 -15.48
N PRO A 93 34.83 -10.80 -16.33
CA PRO A 93 34.50 -11.38 -17.64
C PRO A 93 33.46 -12.51 -17.55
N SER A 94 33.51 -13.28 -16.47
CA SER A 94 32.54 -14.34 -16.16
C SER A 94 31.13 -13.81 -15.92
N THR A 95 30.97 -12.59 -15.40
CA THR A 95 29.66 -11.94 -15.25
C THR A 95 29.07 -11.61 -16.62
N ILE A 96 29.85 -10.95 -17.48
CA ILE A 96 29.41 -10.56 -18.82
C ILE A 96 29.08 -11.80 -19.68
N SER A 97 29.95 -12.81 -19.69
CA SER A 97 29.71 -14.07 -20.41
C SER A 97 28.41 -14.75 -19.96
N ARG A 98 28.15 -14.79 -18.64
CA ARG A 98 26.94 -15.41 -18.10
C ARG A 98 25.68 -14.61 -18.42
N GLU A 99 25.75 -13.27 -18.43
CA GLU A 99 24.65 -12.39 -18.82
C GLU A 99 24.26 -12.64 -20.28
N LEU A 100 25.23 -12.52 -21.21
CA LEU A 100 25.00 -12.72 -22.64
C LEU A 100 24.44 -14.13 -22.93
N ARG A 101 24.98 -15.18 -22.28
CA ARG A 101 24.51 -16.56 -22.48
C ARG A 101 23.08 -16.81 -21.96
N ARG A 102 22.74 -16.29 -20.78
CA ARG A 102 21.46 -16.62 -20.10
C ARG A 102 20.32 -15.70 -20.51
N ASN A 103 20.63 -14.44 -20.83
CA ASN A 103 19.62 -13.39 -20.96
C ASN A 103 19.42 -12.91 -22.40
N ALA A 104 20.22 -13.37 -23.37
CA ALA A 104 19.94 -13.14 -24.79
C ALA A 104 18.55 -13.66 -25.19
N ALA A 105 17.85 -12.93 -26.04
CA ALA A 105 16.54 -13.31 -26.55
C ALA A 105 16.71 -14.06 -27.86
N THR A 106 16.01 -15.18 -28.04
CA THR A 106 15.92 -15.81 -29.36
C THR A 106 14.78 -15.16 -30.12
N ARG A 107 15.07 -14.50 -31.22
CA ARG A 107 14.06 -14.00 -32.17
C ARG A 107 14.42 -14.51 -33.55
N ASN A 108 13.48 -15.16 -34.23
CA ASN A 108 13.68 -15.73 -35.57
C ASN A 108 14.86 -16.73 -35.67
N GLY A 109 15.14 -17.46 -34.58
CA GLY A 109 16.26 -18.41 -34.53
C GLY A 109 17.64 -17.79 -34.25
N GLN A 110 17.76 -16.46 -34.24
CA GLN A 110 19.00 -15.75 -33.89
C GLN A 110 18.99 -15.27 -32.44
N LEU A 111 20.16 -15.31 -31.79
CA LEU A 111 20.38 -14.75 -30.45
C LEU A 111 20.61 -13.24 -30.57
N ASP A 112 19.61 -12.45 -30.21
CA ASP A 112 19.67 -10.99 -30.16
C ASP A 112 19.70 -10.55 -28.68
N TYR A 113 20.75 -9.83 -28.28
CA TYR A 113 20.87 -9.33 -26.91
C TYR A 113 20.25 -7.94 -26.79
N ARG A 114 19.12 -7.87 -26.06
CA ARG A 114 18.43 -6.61 -25.76
C ARG A 114 18.41 -6.35 -24.27
N ALA A 115 18.91 -5.19 -23.85
CA ALA A 115 19.00 -4.80 -22.44
C ALA A 115 17.65 -4.90 -21.69
N SER A 116 16.56 -4.45 -22.31
CA SER A 116 15.20 -4.51 -21.73
C SER A 116 14.71 -5.93 -21.47
N ILE A 117 14.96 -6.86 -22.40
CA ILE A 117 14.58 -8.26 -22.25
C ILE A 117 15.50 -8.95 -21.22
N ALA A 118 16.79 -8.65 -21.28
CA ALA A 118 17.76 -9.20 -20.34
C ALA A 118 17.44 -8.79 -18.88
N GLN A 119 17.13 -7.51 -18.68
CA GLN A 119 16.65 -6.98 -17.40
C GLN A 119 15.38 -7.72 -16.94
N TRP A 120 14.38 -7.84 -17.82
CA TRP A 120 13.12 -8.49 -17.47
C TRP A 120 13.32 -9.97 -17.10
N LYS A 121 14.16 -10.71 -17.83
CA LYS A 121 14.53 -12.10 -17.50
C LYS A 121 15.24 -12.21 -16.15
N ALA A 122 16.19 -11.31 -15.89
CA ALA A 122 16.90 -11.25 -14.60
C ALA A 122 15.93 -10.98 -13.44
N GLU A 123 15.00 -10.03 -13.61
CA GLU A 123 13.98 -9.72 -12.62
C GLU A 123 13.01 -10.87 -12.40
N LEU A 124 12.63 -11.59 -13.46
CA LEU A 124 11.76 -12.77 -13.40
C LEU A 124 12.42 -13.90 -12.59
N ALA A 125 13.68 -14.23 -12.89
CA ALA A 125 14.46 -15.22 -12.18
C ALA A 125 14.66 -14.85 -10.70
N ALA A 126 14.71 -13.55 -10.38
CA ALA A 126 14.85 -13.05 -9.01
C ALA A 126 13.57 -13.11 -8.17
N ARG A 127 12.39 -13.41 -8.74
CA ARG A 127 11.10 -13.28 -8.04
C ARG A 127 10.94 -14.16 -6.80
N ARG A 128 11.64 -15.30 -6.72
CA ARG A 128 11.61 -16.29 -5.61
C ARG A 128 10.31 -16.23 -4.79
N PRO A 129 9.15 -16.49 -5.42
CA PRO A 129 7.87 -16.32 -4.75
C PRO A 129 7.76 -17.32 -3.59
N LYS A 130 7.31 -16.85 -2.44
CA LYS A 130 6.99 -17.68 -1.28
C LYS A 130 5.49 -17.68 -1.07
N THR A 131 4.92 -18.85 -0.76
CA THR A 131 3.52 -18.96 -0.36
C THR A 131 3.28 -18.12 0.89
N PRO A 132 2.32 -17.17 0.88
CA PRO A 132 2.03 -16.37 2.07
C PRO A 132 1.54 -17.25 3.23
N LYS A 133 1.92 -16.91 4.46
CA LYS A 133 1.61 -17.72 5.66
C LYS A 133 0.11 -17.97 5.84
N LEU A 134 -0.72 -16.95 5.61
CA LEU A 134 -2.19 -17.06 5.70
C LEU A 134 -2.80 -17.92 4.57
N VAL A 135 -2.10 -18.13 3.45
CA VAL A 135 -2.55 -19.09 2.42
C VAL A 135 -2.27 -20.52 2.90
N ALA A 136 -1.06 -20.75 3.43
CA ALA A 136 -0.61 -22.07 3.86
C ALA A 136 -1.27 -22.56 5.17
N HIS A 137 -1.55 -21.67 6.13
CA HIS A 137 -2.11 -22.04 7.43
C HIS A 137 -3.59 -21.63 7.56
N ALA A 138 -4.49 -22.61 7.37
CA ALA A 138 -5.93 -22.40 7.45
C ALA A 138 -6.41 -21.93 8.84
N ARG A 139 -5.96 -22.59 9.91
CA ARG A 139 -6.32 -22.23 11.31
C ARG A 139 -5.99 -20.78 11.65
N LEU A 140 -4.78 -20.33 11.29
CA LEU A 140 -4.36 -18.95 11.51
C LEU A 140 -5.19 -17.97 10.68
N ARG A 141 -5.49 -18.33 9.42
CA ARG A 141 -6.34 -17.52 8.54
C ARG A 141 -7.75 -17.37 9.12
N GLU A 142 -8.37 -18.45 9.56
CA GLU A 142 -9.70 -18.44 10.18
C GLU A 142 -9.72 -17.54 11.43
N TYR A 143 -8.77 -17.74 12.35
CA TYR A 143 -8.65 -16.89 13.54
C TYR A 143 -8.56 -15.39 13.20
N VAL A 144 -7.73 -15.04 12.20
CA VAL A 144 -7.58 -13.64 11.75
C VAL A 144 -8.89 -13.13 11.14
N GLN A 145 -9.58 -13.93 10.32
CA GLN A 145 -10.86 -13.53 9.72
C GLN A 145 -11.93 -13.29 10.78
N ASP A 146 -12.06 -14.18 11.76
CA ASP A 146 -13.11 -14.11 12.79
C ASP A 146 -12.93 -12.86 13.65
N ARG A 147 -11.69 -12.59 14.11
CA ARG A 147 -11.37 -11.41 14.91
C ARG A 147 -11.55 -10.10 14.13
N LEU A 148 -11.22 -10.09 12.84
CA LEU A 148 -11.48 -8.93 11.96
C LEU A 148 -12.98 -8.74 11.70
N ALA A 149 -13.73 -9.83 11.54
CA ALA A 149 -15.18 -9.78 11.32
C ALA A 149 -15.96 -9.40 12.60
N GLY A 150 -15.29 -9.35 13.76
CA GLY A 150 -15.96 -9.13 15.04
C GLY A 150 -16.72 -10.36 15.56
N GLN A 151 -16.48 -11.54 14.98
CA GLN A 151 -16.95 -12.80 15.52
C GLN A 151 -16.08 -13.16 16.72
N ILE A 152 -16.59 -12.79 17.89
CA ILE A 152 -16.00 -13.15 19.18
C ILE A 152 -16.85 -14.30 19.72
N GLN A 153 -16.21 -15.44 19.98
CA GLN A 153 -16.77 -16.42 20.89
C GLN A 153 -16.62 -15.83 22.28
N LEU A 154 -17.75 -15.52 22.92
CA LEU A 154 -17.80 -15.16 24.34
C LEU A 154 -17.29 -16.36 25.17
N SER A 155 -16.88 -16.13 26.42
CA SER A 155 -16.39 -17.20 27.31
C SER A 155 -17.43 -18.31 27.58
N ASP A 156 -18.69 -18.05 27.23
CA ASP A 156 -19.83 -18.98 27.30
C ASP A 156 -20.04 -19.80 26.00
N GLY A 157 -19.16 -19.64 24.99
CA GLY A 157 -19.25 -20.32 23.69
C GLY A 157 -20.24 -19.69 22.70
N THR A 158 -20.93 -18.61 23.07
CA THR A 158 -21.89 -17.95 22.18
C THR A 158 -21.17 -17.13 21.12
N THR A 159 -21.49 -17.38 19.85
CA THR A 159 -20.93 -16.63 18.72
C THR A 159 -21.70 -15.33 18.54
N ALA A 160 -21.06 -14.19 18.80
CA ALA A 160 -21.62 -12.91 18.35
C ALA A 160 -21.58 -12.86 16.81
N ALA A 161 -22.74 -12.76 16.16
CA ALA A 161 -22.84 -12.71 14.71
C ALA A 161 -22.09 -11.49 14.16
N GLY A 162 -21.15 -11.73 13.24
CA GLY A 162 -20.45 -10.68 12.49
C GLY A 162 -21.38 -9.97 11.51
N PRO A 163 -21.01 -8.77 11.03
CA PRO A 163 -21.86 -7.99 10.13
C PRO A 163 -21.89 -8.59 8.72
N GLN A 164 -23.04 -8.46 8.05
CA GLN A 164 -23.16 -8.64 6.60
C GLN A 164 -22.41 -7.51 5.90
N THR A 165 -21.35 -7.85 5.18
CA THR A 165 -20.49 -6.86 4.53
C THR A 165 -20.99 -6.57 3.11
N PRO A 166 -21.04 -5.29 2.67
CA PRO A 166 -21.44 -4.97 1.31
C PRO A 166 -20.33 -5.36 0.32
N GLN A 167 -20.74 -5.78 -0.88
CA GLN A 167 -19.82 -6.14 -1.96
C GLN A 167 -18.81 -5.01 -2.25
N TRP A 168 -17.54 -5.40 -2.31
CA TRP A 168 -16.43 -4.49 -2.50
C TRP A 168 -16.38 -3.86 -3.91
N LYS A 169 -16.32 -2.52 -3.98
CA LYS A 169 -16.24 -1.75 -5.25
C LYS A 169 -14.86 -1.13 -5.56
N GLY A 170 -13.83 -1.38 -4.73
CA GLY A 170 -12.44 -0.96 -5.00
C GLY A 170 -12.14 0.54 -4.94
N ARG A 171 -13.07 1.38 -4.48
CA ARG A 171 -12.87 2.82 -4.31
C ARG A 171 -12.82 3.21 -2.83
N ASN A 172 -11.89 4.09 -2.47
CA ASN A 172 -11.90 4.80 -1.19
C ASN A 172 -13.09 5.77 -1.19
N LYS A 173 -14.26 5.37 -0.69
CA LYS A 173 -15.28 6.34 -0.27
C LYS A 173 -15.09 6.59 1.24
N PRO A 174 -14.80 7.83 1.67
CA PRO A 174 -14.75 8.16 3.09
C PRO A 174 -16.13 7.91 3.74
N ARG A 175 -16.11 7.65 5.05
CA ARG A 175 -17.29 7.29 5.85
C ARG A 175 -18.38 8.37 5.71
N ARG A 176 -19.63 7.95 5.46
CA ARG A 176 -20.83 8.79 5.59
C ARG A 176 -21.74 8.38 6.76
N GLN A 177 -21.52 7.21 7.36
CA GLN A 177 -22.32 6.68 8.48
C GLN A 177 -21.44 5.86 9.42
N ASP A 178 -21.86 5.79 10.68
CA ASP A 178 -21.25 4.92 11.67
C ASP A 178 -21.58 3.47 11.43
N ARG A 179 -20.55 2.65 11.49
CA ARG A 179 -20.62 1.20 11.31
C ARG A 179 -20.32 0.56 12.64
N ARG A 180 -21.28 -0.23 13.14
CA ARG A 180 -21.25 -0.95 14.43
C ARG A 180 -19.98 -1.77 14.68
N TRP A 181 -19.25 -2.08 13.62
CA TRP A 181 -18.06 -2.96 13.55
C TRP A 181 -16.73 -2.21 13.60
N ALA A 182 -16.72 -0.87 13.70
CA ALA A 182 -15.50 -0.10 13.99
C ALA A 182 -14.85 -0.47 15.35
N THR A 183 -15.57 -1.23 16.17
CA THR A 183 -15.14 -1.83 17.45
C THR A 183 -14.44 -3.18 17.30
N SER A 184 -14.36 -3.75 16.09
CA SER A 184 -13.63 -5.00 15.83
C SER A 184 -12.12 -4.83 16.04
N TRP A 185 -11.41 -5.95 16.15
CA TRP A 185 -9.99 -5.96 16.50
C TRP A 185 -9.13 -5.37 15.38
N SER A 186 -8.16 -4.53 15.72
CA SER A 186 -7.16 -4.07 14.76
C SER A 186 -6.16 -5.18 14.43
N PRO A 187 -5.52 -5.17 13.24
CA PRO A 187 -4.43 -6.07 12.92
C PRO A 187 -3.31 -6.09 13.97
N GLU A 188 -2.98 -4.96 14.61
CA GLU A 188 -2.03 -4.93 15.74
C GLU A 188 -2.56 -5.75 16.92
N GLN A 189 -3.81 -5.51 17.34
CA GLN A 189 -4.42 -6.23 18.47
C GLN A 189 -4.44 -7.75 18.22
N ILE A 190 -4.79 -8.18 17.01
CA ILE A 190 -4.79 -9.60 16.62
C ILE A 190 -3.39 -10.20 16.72
N SER A 191 -2.37 -9.52 16.17
CA SER A 191 -1.00 -10.02 16.20
C SER A 191 -0.42 -10.17 17.61
N HIS A 192 -0.83 -9.29 18.54
CA HIS A 192 -0.44 -9.38 19.94
C HIS A 192 -1.21 -10.48 20.66
N ARG A 193 -2.52 -10.60 20.41
CA ARG A 193 -3.38 -11.60 21.04
C ARG A 193 -3.03 -13.03 20.68
N LEU A 194 -2.59 -13.28 19.46
CA LEU A 194 -2.11 -14.59 19.03
C LEU A 194 -0.98 -15.14 19.91
N ARG A 195 -0.15 -14.28 20.51
CA ARG A 195 0.89 -14.71 21.46
C ARG A 195 0.31 -15.14 22.81
N ALA A 196 -0.78 -14.52 23.24
CA ALA A 196 -1.44 -14.82 24.50
C ALA A 196 -2.38 -16.04 24.39
N ASP A 197 -3.13 -16.16 23.30
CA ASP A 197 -4.06 -17.28 23.08
C ASP A 197 -3.32 -18.58 22.71
N PHE A 198 -2.12 -18.48 22.13
CA PHE A 198 -1.32 -19.61 21.69
C PHE A 198 0.14 -19.47 22.12
N PRO A 199 0.46 -19.51 23.42
CA PRO A 199 1.82 -19.25 23.93
C PRO A 199 2.87 -20.22 23.36
N ASP A 200 2.52 -21.50 23.20
CA ASP A 200 3.46 -22.55 22.79
C ASP A 200 3.44 -22.87 21.28
N ASP A 201 2.55 -22.23 20.50
CA ASP A 201 2.43 -22.48 19.06
C ASP A 201 2.97 -21.30 18.23
N ASP A 202 4.22 -21.44 17.81
CA ASP A 202 4.89 -20.46 16.93
C ASP A 202 4.29 -20.39 15.52
N SER A 203 3.60 -21.43 15.08
CA SER A 203 2.90 -21.43 13.79
C SER A 203 1.77 -20.38 13.78
N MET A 204 1.23 -20.02 14.95
CA MET A 204 0.19 -18.99 15.10
C MET A 204 0.73 -17.55 15.08
N ARG A 205 2.04 -17.34 14.99
CA ARG A 205 2.65 -16.00 14.97
C ARG A 205 2.50 -15.33 13.60
N ILE A 206 1.99 -14.11 13.55
CA ILE A 206 1.98 -13.28 12.34
C ILE A 206 2.15 -11.81 12.71
N SER A 207 2.86 -11.04 11.89
CA SER A 207 2.94 -9.58 12.08
C SER A 207 1.67 -8.89 11.60
N HIS A 208 1.28 -7.81 12.26
CA HIS A 208 0.16 -6.98 11.82
C HIS A 208 0.38 -6.41 10.41
N GLU A 209 1.63 -6.15 10.02
CA GLU A 209 1.96 -5.72 8.66
C GLU A 209 1.65 -6.82 7.63
N ALA A 210 1.87 -8.09 7.95
CA ALA A 210 1.48 -9.20 7.07
C ALA A 210 -0.06 -9.33 6.95
N ILE A 211 -0.81 -9.03 8.01
CA ILE A 211 -2.27 -8.96 7.98
C ILE A 211 -2.72 -7.78 7.08
N TYR A 212 -2.16 -6.58 7.25
CA TYR A 212 -2.46 -5.43 6.36
C TYR A 212 -2.14 -5.75 4.89
N GLN A 213 -1.02 -6.42 4.65
CA GLN A 213 -0.60 -6.86 3.33
C GLN A 213 -1.59 -7.84 2.68
N ALA A 214 -2.17 -8.76 3.44
CA ALA A 214 -3.21 -9.67 2.96
C ALA A 214 -4.56 -8.97 2.71
N LEU A 215 -4.88 -7.93 3.50
CA LEU A 215 -6.11 -7.15 3.33
C LEU A 215 -6.07 -6.22 2.12
N TYR A 216 -4.96 -5.53 1.91
CA TYR A 216 -4.87 -4.46 0.90
C TYR A 216 -4.36 -4.92 -0.47
N ILE A 217 -3.46 -5.91 -0.54
CA ILE A 217 -2.84 -6.30 -1.82
C ILE A 217 -3.68 -7.36 -2.52
N GLN A 218 -4.29 -6.98 -3.65
CA GLN A 218 -5.17 -7.83 -4.47
C GLN A 218 -4.59 -9.21 -4.80
N GLY A 219 -3.29 -9.30 -5.10
CA GLY A 219 -2.63 -10.53 -5.52
C GLY A 219 -2.03 -11.39 -4.40
N ARG A 220 -2.08 -10.97 -3.13
CA ARG A 220 -1.55 -11.79 -2.02
C ARG A 220 -2.53 -12.86 -1.54
N GLY A 221 -3.82 -12.65 -1.76
CA GLY A 221 -4.88 -13.57 -1.32
C GLY A 221 -4.89 -13.80 0.19
N ALA A 222 -5.67 -14.81 0.60
CA ALA A 222 -5.86 -15.32 1.96
C ALA A 222 -6.93 -14.68 2.85
N LEU A 223 -7.29 -13.41 2.68
CA LEU A 223 -8.37 -12.80 3.47
C LEU A 223 -9.49 -12.29 2.56
N LYS A 224 -10.74 -12.39 3.03
CA LYS A 224 -11.90 -11.78 2.35
C LYS A 224 -11.70 -10.27 2.29
N ARG A 225 -11.86 -9.68 1.11
CA ARG A 225 -11.66 -8.23 0.88
C ARG A 225 -12.55 -7.34 1.72
N GLU A 226 -13.76 -7.82 1.98
CA GLU A 226 -14.76 -7.14 2.77
C GLU A 226 -14.31 -6.85 4.21
N LEU A 227 -13.35 -7.61 4.74
CA LEU A 227 -12.78 -7.40 6.08
C LEU A 227 -12.05 -6.07 6.23
N VAL A 228 -11.63 -5.43 5.12
CA VAL A 228 -11.08 -4.07 5.14
C VAL A 228 -12.11 -3.08 5.71
N THR A 229 -13.40 -3.35 5.51
CA THR A 229 -14.47 -2.49 6.01
C THR A 229 -14.56 -2.52 7.54
N CYS A 230 -14.17 -3.63 8.18
CA CYS A 230 -14.14 -3.78 9.63
C CYS A 230 -12.99 -3.02 10.32
N LEU A 231 -12.02 -2.50 9.54
CA LEU A 231 -10.99 -1.63 10.10
C LEU A 231 -11.59 -0.29 10.53
N ARG A 232 -11.10 0.30 11.63
CA ARG A 232 -11.56 1.60 12.16
C ARG A 232 -11.65 2.71 11.11
N THR A 233 -10.69 2.75 10.18
CA THR A 233 -10.69 3.76 9.11
C THR A 233 -11.59 3.39 7.93
N GLY A 234 -11.93 2.11 7.76
CA GLY A 234 -12.71 1.56 6.64
C GLY A 234 -12.11 1.81 5.27
N ARG A 235 -10.84 2.23 5.20
CA ARG A 235 -10.19 2.65 3.95
C ARG A 235 -9.90 1.46 3.09
N ALA A 236 -10.25 1.58 1.81
CA ALA A 236 -10.01 0.55 0.82
C ALA A 236 -8.54 0.39 0.41
N LEU A 237 -7.76 1.46 0.53
CA LEU A 237 -6.33 1.50 0.23
C LEU A 237 -5.59 2.11 1.41
N ARG A 238 -4.36 1.65 1.63
CA ARG A 238 -3.49 2.29 2.62
C ARG A 238 -3.10 3.69 2.13
N VAL A 239 -3.04 4.63 3.05
CA VAL A 239 -2.64 6.01 2.79
C VAL A 239 -1.24 6.21 3.34
N PRO A 240 -0.29 6.74 2.55
CA PRO A 240 1.04 7.06 3.03
C PRO A 240 1.00 8.03 4.20
N ARG A 241 1.93 7.86 5.15
CA ARG A 241 2.02 8.70 6.35
C ARG A 241 2.21 10.18 5.99
N ALA A 242 3.04 10.50 5.00
CA ALA A 242 3.24 11.88 4.52
C ALA A 242 1.92 12.50 4.06
N ARG A 243 1.14 11.82 3.22
CA ARG A 243 -0.19 12.27 2.80
C ARG A 243 -1.19 12.42 3.94
N SER A 244 -1.10 11.60 4.98
CA SER A 244 -1.97 11.76 6.16
C SER A 244 -1.60 12.96 7.04
N ARG A 245 -0.35 13.43 6.98
CA ARG A 245 0.15 14.62 7.67
C ARG A 245 -0.10 15.89 6.87
N GLN A 246 -0.10 15.78 5.54
CA GLN A 246 -0.62 16.78 4.62
C GLN A 246 -2.15 16.83 4.81
N ARG A 247 -2.62 17.44 5.90
CA ARG A 247 -4.00 17.88 5.94
C ARG A 247 -4.14 18.87 4.80
N ALA A 248 -4.99 18.55 3.83
CA ALA A 248 -5.64 19.62 3.07
C ALA A 248 -6.19 20.56 4.14
N GLY A 249 -5.88 21.86 4.02
CA GLY A 249 -6.52 22.85 4.86
C GLY A 249 -7.98 22.48 4.94
N GLY A 250 -8.50 22.30 6.16
CA GLY A 250 -9.94 22.46 6.34
C GLY A 250 -10.29 23.76 5.62
N HIS A 251 -11.46 23.83 5.01
CA HIS A 251 -11.92 25.07 4.41
C HIS A 251 -12.05 26.06 5.58
N VAL A 252 -10.94 26.71 5.95
CA VAL A 252 -10.91 27.89 6.79
C VAL A 252 -11.30 28.94 5.77
N THR A 253 -12.60 29.19 5.68
CA THR A 253 -13.08 30.41 5.04
C THR A 253 -12.39 31.56 5.78
N PRO A 254 -11.89 32.58 5.07
CA PRO A 254 -11.26 33.74 5.70
C PRO A 254 -12.14 34.40 6.77
N GLU A 255 -13.46 34.20 6.68
CA GLU A 255 -14.51 34.89 7.43
C GLU A 255 -14.56 34.61 8.94
N VAL A 256 -13.78 33.66 9.48
CA VAL A 256 -13.73 33.46 10.93
C VAL A 256 -12.30 33.13 11.38
N MET A 257 -11.43 34.13 11.33
CA MET A 257 -10.18 34.09 12.09
C MET A 257 -10.49 34.50 13.54
N ILE A 258 -9.86 33.84 14.53
CA ILE A 258 -9.99 34.19 15.95
C ILE A 258 -9.60 35.66 16.23
N SER A 259 -8.76 36.24 15.36
CA SER A 259 -8.37 37.65 15.39
C SER A 259 -9.49 38.63 15.02
N GLU A 260 -10.57 38.18 14.40
CA GLU A 260 -11.71 39.01 13.97
C GLU A 260 -12.92 38.87 14.91
N ARG A 261 -12.70 38.26 16.08
CA ARG A 261 -13.70 38.14 17.15
C ARG A 261 -14.10 39.54 17.65
N PRO A 262 -15.42 39.84 17.76
CA PRO A 262 -15.87 41.07 18.40
C PRO A 262 -15.46 41.09 19.88
N THR A 263 -15.04 42.26 20.38
CA THR A 263 -14.57 42.46 21.76
C THR A 263 -15.62 42.06 22.81
N GLU A 264 -16.91 42.19 22.49
CA GLU A 264 -18.00 41.82 23.41
C GLU A 264 -17.99 40.32 23.78
N ALA A 265 -17.35 39.49 22.96
CA ALA A 265 -17.21 38.07 23.28
C ALA A 265 -16.20 37.84 24.41
N GLU A 266 -15.18 38.68 24.62
CA GLU A 266 -14.20 38.53 25.72
C GLU A 266 -14.86 38.63 27.10
N ASP A 267 -15.88 39.49 27.22
CA ASP A 267 -16.57 39.77 28.47
C ASP A 267 -17.47 38.62 28.95
N ARG A 268 -17.73 37.62 28.07
CA ARG A 268 -18.60 36.46 28.33
C ARG A 268 -19.96 36.82 28.95
N ALA A 269 -20.42 38.05 28.77
CA ALA A 269 -21.60 38.56 29.48
C ALA A 269 -22.93 37.99 28.96
N VAL A 270 -22.93 37.43 27.74
CA VAL A 270 -24.12 36.87 27.10
C VAL A 270 -24.07 35.33 27.11
N PRO A 271 -25.18 34.63 27.47
CA PRO A 271 -25.33 33.19 27.32
C PRO A 271 -25.17 32.78 25.84
N GLY A 272 -23.95 32.40 25.47
CA GLY A 272 -23.50 32.15 24.10
C GLY A 272 -21.98 32.33 23.94
N HIS A 273 -21.38 33.20 24.76
CA HIS A 273 -19.92 33.41 24.83
C HIS A 273 -19.19 32.46 25.80
N TRP A 274 -19.92 31.53 26.43
CA TRP A 274 -19.41 30.56 27.39
C TRP A 274 -18.98 29.22 26.78
N GLU A 275 -19.14 29.01 25.46
CA GLU A 275 -18.60 27.80 24.83
C GLU A 275 -17.07 27.84 24.85
N GLY A 276 -16.50 27.09 25.80
CA GLY A 276 -15.06 26.99 25.99
C GLY A 276 -14.35 26.37 24.78
N ASP A 277 -13.12 26.82 24.55
CA ASP A 277 -12.14 26.27 23.60
C ASP A 277 -11.76 24.82 23.95
N ARG A 278 -12.70 23.89 23.78
CA ARG A 278 -12.38 22.50 23.50
C ARG A 278 -12.53 22.32 22.01
N ALA A 279 -11.39 22.19 21.31
CA ALA A 279 -11.32 21.68 19.95
C ALA A 279 -11.87 20.24 19.91
N THR A 280 -13.18 20.12 19.95
CA THR A 280 -13.92 18.86 19.85
C THR A 280 -14.26 18.67 18.38
N ARG A 281 -13.75 17.57 17.82
CA ARG A 281 -14.16 17.11 16.51
C ARG A 281 -15.63 16.64 16.58
N SER A 282 -16.43 17.08 15.61
CA SER A 282 -17.78 16.58 15.27
C SER A 282 -18.89 17.09 16.21
N CYS A 283 -20.14 17.33 15.81
CA CYS A 283 -20.96 16.73 14.75
C CYS A 283 -22.06 17.70 14.28
N THR A 284 -22.49 17.50 13.02
CA THR A 284 -23.83 17.63 12.42
C THR A 284 -24.94 18.46 13.07
N ASN A 285 -25.56 19.31 12.22
CA ASN A 285 -26.92 19.86 12.25
C ASN A 285 -27.93 19.15 13.18
N LEU A 286 -28.65 19.96 13.96
CA LEU A 286 -30.05 19.73 14.29
C LEU A 286 -30.82 21.02 13.96
N SER A 287 -31.68 20.92 12.96
CA SER A 287 -32.82 21.80 12.76
C SER A 287 -34.05 21.02 13.22
N GLY A 288 -34.93 21.64 13.99
CA GLY A 288 -36.23 21.07 14.35
C GLY A 288 -36.78 21.54 15.71
N LEU A 289 -37.72 22.49 15.64
CA LEU A 289 -38.91 22.72 16.48
C LEU A 289 -38.90 22.30 17.97
N THR A 290 -39.24 23.21 18.89
CA THR A 290 -40.65 23.48 19.26
C THR A 290 -40.76 24.68 20.22
N ASP A 291 -41.80 25.48 19.94
CA ASP A 291 -42.55 26.39 20.82
C ASP A 291 -42.69 25.91 22.29
N TRP A 292 -42.76 26.84 23.25
CA TRP A 292 -43.80 26.96 24.30
C TRP A 292 -43.45 28.08 25.32
N ARG A 293 -44.51 28.82 25.68
CA ARG A 293 -44.60 30.08 26.43
C ARG A 293 -44.44 29.95 27.95
N ASP A 294 -44.20 31.11 28.57
CA ASP A 294 -44.73 31.64 29.84
C ASP A 294 -45.23 30.66 30.91
N SER A 295 -44.54 30.62 32.05
CA SER A 295 -45.03 31.04 33.39
C SER A 295 -43.95 30.81 34.45
#